data_AF-A0A2A5BBQ7-F1
#
_entry.id   AF-A0A2A5BBQ7-F1
#
_cell.length_a   1.000
_cell.length_b   1.000
_cell.length_c   1.000
_cell.angle_alpha   90.00
_cell.angle_beta   90.00
_cell.angle_gamma   90.00
#
_symmetry.space_group_name_H-M   'P 1'
#
loop_
_entity.id
_entity.type
_entity.pdbx_description
1 polymer ?
#
loop_
_entity_poly.entity_id
_entity_poly.type
_entity_poly.pdbx_seq_one_letter_code
_entity_poly.pdbx_strand_id
1 'polypeptide(L)'
;MKFTTPVTIPKSEFNISHQSPLLLMGSCFSQNMEKKLVDNKFNVTINPNGIIYNPISIANTLTRIIKNEPYKEQELVQFNNKWVSFHHHGSFSSHDKTECLTQINSSLRNAHQELKACNTLFITMGSAWVYEYENFGIVANCHKIPNKQFCKRLLSVKEILSSFDSIKKELKSINVVFTVSPVRHIKDGLHENNLSKSTLQLAINNLVEQHDNYSYFQAYEIVIDELRDYRFYKNDLVHPTEMAINYVWGKFAETYFNQATTNLNKQIEKIRDQLRLFLVVLEVNY
;
A
#
# COMPACT_ATOMS: atom_id res chain seq x y z
N MET A 1 -33.19 -14.90 -2.87
CA MET A 1 -32.02 -15.71 -2.45
C MET A 1 -30.87 -14.75 -2.13
N LYS A 2 -30.21 -14.89 -0.99
CA LYS A 2 -29.10 -14.02 -0.57
C LYS A 2 -27.78 -14.64 -1.06
N PHE A 3 -27.07 -13.95 -1.97
CA PHE A 3 -25.86 -14.50 -2.62
C PHE A 3 -24.54 -14.06 -1.96
N THR A 4 -24.58 -13.03 -1.12
CA THR A 4 -23.40 -12.50 -0.41
C THR A 4 -23.76 -12.13 1.03
N THR A 5 -22.74 -12.04 1.90
CA THR A 5 -22.88 -11.44 3.24
C THR A 5 -22.10 -10.14 3.23
N PRO A 6 -22.78 -8.99 3.09
CA PRO A 6 -22.08 -7.72 2.92
C PRO A 6 -21.26 -7.33 4.14
N VAL A 7 -20.01 -6.94 3.90
CA VAL A 7 -19.19 -6.28 4.91
C VAL A 7 -19.76 -4.88 5.16
N THR A 8 -20.07 -4.59 6.42
CA THR A 8 -20.64 -3.30 6.82
C THR A 8 -19.53 -2.40 7.35
N ILE A 9 -19.17 -1.41 6.55
CA ILE A 9 -18.16 -0.41 6.91
C ILE A 9 -18.90 0.87 7.29
N PRO A 10 -18.72 1.41 8.51
CA PRO A 10 -19.31 2.68 8.89
C PRO A 10 -18.74 3.82 8.05
N LYS A 11 -19.50 4.90 7.90
CA LYS A 11 -18.99 6.14 7.30
C LYS A 11 -17.79 6.63 8.10
N SER A 12 -16.75 7.10 7.41
CA SER A 12 -15.60 7.72 8.07
C SER A 12 -15.98 9.06 8.70
N GLU A 13 -15.40 9.35 9.87
CA GLU A 13 -15.54 10.64 10.58
C GLU A 13 -14.91 11.81 9.79
N PHE A 14 -13.99 11.49 8.86
CA PHE A 14 -13.41 12.45 7.94
C PHE A 14 -13.74 12.09 6.48
N ASN A 15 -13.75 13.10 5.62
CA ASN A 15 -13.94 12.92 4.18
C ASN A 15 -12.64 13.12 3.42
N ILE A 16 -12.50 12.40 2.32
CA ILE A 16 -11.44 12.59 1.34
C ILE A 16 -12.04 13.33 0.14
N SER A 17 -11.37 14.40 -0.30
CA SER A 17 -11.70 15.13 -1.53
C SER A 17 -10.48 15.28 -2.43
N HIS A 18 -10.66 15.89 -3.60
CA HIS A 18 -9.57 16.17 -4.54
C HIS A 18 -8.59 17.22 -4.01
N GLN A 19 -8.96 17.95 -2.96
CA GLN A 19 -8.12 18.93 -2.27
C GLN A 19 -7.38 18.31 -1.07
N SER A 20 -7.67 17.06 -0.71
CA SER A 20 -7.00 16.34 0.38
C SER A 20 -5.78 15.61 -0.17
N PRO A 21 -4.53 16.04 0.09
CA PRO A 21 -3.37 15.28 -0.32
C PRO A 21 -3.32 13.98 0.46
N LEU A 22 -3.08 12.88 -0.25
CA LEU A 22 -3.02 11.53 0.32
C LEU A 22 -1.61 10.97 0.14
N LEU A 23 -1.13 10.28 1.17
CA LEU A 23 0.05 9.44 1.05
C LEU A 23 -0.38 7.97 1.17
N LEU A 24 0.00 7.14 0.22
CA LEU A 24 -0.32 5.71 0.21
C LEU A 24 0.96 4.89 0.26
N MET A 25 1.02 3.93 1.17
CA MET A 25 2.15 3.04 1.37
C MET A 25 1.68 1.59 1.54
N GLY A 26 2.34 0.63 0.89
CA GLY A 26 2.11 -0.77 1.17
C GLY A 26 2.20 -1.72 -0.02
N SER A 27 1.43 -2.81 0.06
CA SER A 27 1.44 -3.94 -0.86
C SER A 27 0.89 -3.64 -2.27
N CYS A 28 1.12 -4.52 -3.24
CA CYS A 28 0.54 -4.42 -4.60
C CYS A 28 -0.98 -4.18 -4.66
N PHE A 29 -1.75 -4.59 -3.65
CA PHE A 29 -3.18 -4.33 -3.64
C PHE A 29 -3.48 -2.83 -3.63
N SER A 30 -2.67 -2.05 -2.91
CA SER A 30 -2.81 -0.60 -2.89
C SER A 30 -2.64 -0.02 -4.29
N GLN A 31 -1.83 -0.60 -5.18
CA GLN A 31 -1.68 -0.14 -6.57
C GLN A 31 -2.99 -0.08 -7.37
N ASN A 32 -3.94 -0.97 -7.11
CA ASN A 32 -5.25 -0.91 -7.78
C ASN A 32 -6.07 0.27 -7.27
N MET A 33 -6.03 0.53 -5.96
CA MET A 33 -6.74 1.65 -5.33
C MET A 33 -6.06 2.99 -5.64
N GLU A 34 -4.74 3.02 -5.61
CA GLU A 34 -3.86 4.11 -6.05
C GLU A 34 -4.19 4.48 -7.50
N LYS A 35 -4.28 3.50 -8.40
CA LYS A 35 -4.71 3.75 -9.78
C LYS A 35 -6.09 4.38 -9.84
N LYS A 36 -7.06 3.91 -9.06
CA LYS A 36 -8.40 4.51 -9.01
C LYS A 36 -8.38 5.97 -8.55
N LEU A 37 -7.55 6.29 -7.54
CA LEU A 37 -7.37 7.66 -7.06
C LEU A 37 -6.70 8.56 -8.11
N VAL A 38 -5.61 8.10 -8.74
CA VAL A 38 -4.91 8.83 -9.81
C VAL A 38 -5.81 9.07 -11.01
N ASP A 39 -6.53 8.03 -11.44
CA ASP A 39 -7.45 8.07 -12.55
C ASP A 39 -8.60 9.08 -12.31
N ASN A 40 -9.03 9.21 -11.05
CA ASN A 40 -10.00 10.21 -10.59
C ASN A 40 -9.35 11.54 -10.15
N LYS A 41 -8.08 11.79 -10.48
CA LYS A 41 -7.39 13.07 -10.28
C LYS A 41 -7.28 13.53 -8.81
N PHE A 42 -7.26 12.59 -7.86
CA PHE A 42 -6.88 12.91 -6.49
C PHE A 42 -5.40 13.27 -6.41
N ASN A 43 -5.05 14.18 -5.50
CA ASN A 43 -3.66 14.48 -5.18
C ASN A 43 -3.08 13.35 -4.31
N VAL A 44 -2.29 12.47 -4.91
CA VAL A 44 -1.76 11.28 -4.25
C VAL A 44 -0.25 11.14 -4.44
N THR A 45 0.44 10.88 -3.33
CA THR A 45 1.81 10.36 -3.32
C THR A 45 1.76 8.87 -3.02
N ILE A 46 2.43 8.08 -3.85
CA ILE A 46 2.29 6.62 -3.87
C ILE A 46 3.64 5.98 -3.63
N ASN A 47 3.72 5.12 -2.62
CA ASN A 47 4.82 4.20 -2.36
C ASN A 47 6.20 4.84 -2.59
N PRO A 48 6.64 5.78 -1.74
CA PRO A 48 7.90 6.50 -1.93
C PRO A 48 9.15 5.60 -1.90
N ASN A 49 9.04 4.38 -1.37
CA ASN A 49 10.08 3.36 -1.45
C ASN A 49 9.72 2.21 -2.42
N GLY A 50 8.65 2.36 -3.19
CA GLY A 50 7.98 1.31 -3.93
C GLY A 50 7.21 0.36 -3.01
N ILE A 51 6.78 -0.77 -3.57
CA ILE A 51 5.90 -1.72 -2.87
C ILE A 51 6.63 -2.37 -1.70
N ILE A 52 6.08 -2.20 -0.49
CA ILE A 52 6.58 -2.78 0.75
C ILE A 52 5.44 -3.51 1.45
N TYR A 53 5.68 -4.75 1.88
CA TYR A 53 4.62 -5.60 2.41
C TYR A 53 4.60 -5.66 3.93
N ASN A 54 5.76 -5.64 4.59
CA ASN A 54 5.85 -5.91 6.02
C ASN A 54 5.79 -4.62 6.85
N PRO A 55 5.14 -4.66 8.02
CA PRO A 55 4.88 -3.47 8.83
C PRO A 55 6.16 -2.78 9.34
N ILE A 56 7.21 -3.53 9.69
CA ILE A 56 8.45 -2.94 10.21
C ILE A 56 9.16 -2.14 9.12
N SER A 57 9.25 -2.66 7.90
CA SER A 57 9.82 -1.90 6.78
C SER A 57 9.00 -0.64 6.48
N ILE A 58 7.67 -0.70 6.57
CA ILE A 58 6.82 0.50 6.41
C ILE A 58 7.11 1.53 7.50
N ALA A 59 7.16 1.11 8.77
CA ALA A 59 7.47 1.99 9.89
C ALA A 59 8.88 2.60 9.80
N ASN A 60 9.87 1.83 9.36
CA ASN A 60 11.23 2.31 9.11
C ASN A 60 11.26 3.35 7.98
N THR A 61 10.54 3.11 6.88
CA THR A 61 10.40 4.08 5.79
C THR A 61 9.75 5.37 6.29
N LEU A 62 8.64 5.29 7.03
CA LEU A 62 7.99 6.45 7.61
C LEU A 62 8.91 7.22 8.55
N THR A 63 9.63 6.53 9.43
CA THR A 63 10.63 7.14 10.33
C THR A 63 11.65 7.95 9.54
N ARG A 64 12.17 7.40 8.45
CA ARG A 64 13.17 8.06 7.60
C ARG A 64 12.60 9.26 6.86
N ILE A 65 11.37 9.14 6.33
CA ILE A 65 10.63 10.25 5.69
C ILE A 65 10.40 11.38 6.69
N ILE A 66 9.90 11.08 7.89
CA ILE A 66 9.64 12.07 8.95
C ILE A 66 10.92 12.85 9.29
N LYS A 67 12.03 12.13 9.50
CA LYS A 67 13.34 12.72 9.81
C LYS A 67 14.00 13.41 8.62
N ASN A 68 13.48 13.24 7.41
CA ASN A 68 14.10 13.68 6.16
C ASN A 68 15.57 13.23 6.05
N GLU A 69 15.87 11.99 6.44
CA GLU A 69 17.24 11.48 6.57
C GLU A 69 17.69 10.81 5.27
N PRO A 70 18.60 11.43 4.48
CA PRO A 70 19.01 10.89 3.18
C PRO A 70 19.72 9.55 3.31
N TYR A 71 19.54 8.70 2.30
CA TYR A 71 20.32 7.49 2.10
C TYR A 71 21.73 7.84 1.61
N LYS A 72 22.70 7.05 2.05
CA LYS A 72 24.11 7.17 1.68
C LYS A 72 24.51 6.05 0.73
N GLU A 73 25.57 6.30 -0.01
CA GLU A 73 26.15 5.34 -0.96
C GLU A 73 26.50 3.98 -0.34
N GLN A 74 26.88 3.94 0.93
CA GLN A 74 27.26 2.71 1.65
C GLN A 74 26.04 1.83 1.97
N GLU A 75 24.82 2.36 1.85
CA GLU A 75 23.58 1.63 2.07
C GLU A 75 23.06 0.97 0.79
N LEU A 76 23.76 1.17 -0.34
CA LEU A 76 23.48 0.48 -1.60
C LEU A 76 24.32 -0.79 -1.72
N VAL A 77 23.68 -1.85 -2.22
CA VAL A 77 24.28 -3.15 -2.48
C VAL A 77 24.30 -3.38 -3.98
N GLN A 78 25.39 -3.92 -4.51
CA GLN A 78 25.46 -4.32 -5.91
C GLN A 78 25.05 -5.79 -6.06
N PHE A 79 24.05 -6.06 -6.89
CA PHE A 79 23.61 -7.41 -7.21
C PHE A 79 23.17 -7.49 -8.67
N ASN A 80 23.62 -8.51 -9.42
CA ASN A 80 23.33 -8.69 -10.84
C ASN A 80 23.56 -7.42 -11.69
N ASN A 81 24.73 -6.79 -11.53
CA ASN A 81 25.12 -5.54 -12.20
C ASN A 81 24.20 -4.33 -11.94
N LYS A 82 23.36 -4.38 -10.89
CA LYS A 82 22.51 -3.28 -10.46
C LYS A 82 22.81 -2.89 -9.03
N TRP A 83 22.73 -1.60 -8.76
CA TRP A 83 22.67 -1.04 -7.42
C TRP A 83 21.24 -1.12 -6.90
N VAL A 84 21.09 -1.66 -5.70
CA VAL A 84 19.81 -1.83 -5.02
C VAL A 84 19.91 -1.34 -3.59
N SER A 85 18.77 -1.01 -2.99
CA SER A 85 18.64 -0.76 -1.56
C SER A 85 17.66 -1.76 -0.96
N PHE A 86 18.05 -2.44 0.11
CA PHE A 86 17.16 -3.36 0.82
C PHE A 86 15.93 -2.66 1.44
N HIS A 87 15.94 -1.33 1.55
CA HIS A 87 14.79 -0.53 1.97
C HIS A 87 13.80 -0.19 0.84
N HIS A 88 14.12 -0.54 -0.41
CA HIS A 88 13.36 -0.11 -1.58
C HIS A 88 12.96 -1.29 -2.47
N HIS A 89 11.85 -1.13 -3.18
CA HIS A 89 11.44 -2.01 -4.26
C HIS A 89 12.43 -1.98 -5.43
N GLY A 90 12.50 -3.07 -6.20
CA GLY A 90 13.40 -3.18 -7.36
C GLY A 90 13.20 -2.13 -8.45
N SER A 91 12.10 -1.37 -8.45
CA SER A 91 11.88 -0.23 -9.35
C SER A 91 12.81 0.97 -9.09
N PHE A 92 13.53 0.97 -7.97
CA PHE A 92 14.56 1.97 -7.64
C PHE A 92 15.97 1.50 -8.00
N SER A 93 16.13 0.30 -8.58
CA SER A 93 17.45 -0.20 -8.96
C SER A 93 17.95 0.46 -10.24
N SER A 94 19.23 0.81 -10.31
CA SER A 94 19.90 1.24 -11.55
C SER A 94 21.23 0.52 -11.73
N HIS A 95 21.74 0.48 -12.96
CA HIS A 95 23.12 0.05 -13.23
C HIS A 95 24.15 1.11 -12.77
N ASP A 96 23.71 2.36 -12.61
CA ASP A 96 24.51 3.47 -12.09
C ASP A 96 24.18 3.74 -10.60
N LYS A 97 25.23 3.81 -9.77
CA LYS A 97 25.09 3.98 -8.32
C LYS A 97 24.54 5.36 -7.96
N THR A 98 25.02 6.39 -8.64
CA THR A 98 24.68 7.79 -8.41
C THR A 98 23.23 8.04 -8.82
N GLU A 99 22.80 7.48 -9.96
CA GLU A 99 21.41 7.52 -10.41
C GLU A 99 20.47 6.85 -9.41
N CYS A 100 20.80 5.63 -8.96
CA CYS A 100 20.04 4.90 -7.96
C CYS A 100 19.86 5.73 -6.68
N LEU A 101 20.97 6.29 -6.15
CA LEU A 101 20.93 7.10 -4.95
C LEU A 101 20.14 8.40 -5.14
N THR A 102 20.27 9.03 -6.30
CA THR A 102 19.56 10.26 -6.66
C THR A 102 18.06 10.02 -6.72
N GLN A 103 17.62 8.92 -7.35
CA GLN A 103 16.21 8.52 -7.43
C GLN A 103 15.63 8.29 -6.03
N ILE A 104 16.32 7.51 -5.19
CA ILE A 104 15.92 7.22 -3.81
C ILE A 104 15.78 8.51 -2.99
N ASN A 105 16.81 9.35 -2.97
CA ASN A 105 16.81 10.55 -2.13
C ASN A 105 15.86 11.64 -2.66
N SER A 106 15.59 11.67 -3.96
CA SER A 106 14.58 12.57 -4.52
C SER A 106 13.17 12.13 -4.12
N SER A 107 12.89 10.83 -4.16
CA SER A 107 11.60 10.31 -3.69
C SER A 107 11.40 10.54 -2.19
N LEU A 108 12.44 10.32 -1.37
CA LEU A 108 12.42 10.61 0.06
C LEU A 108 12.07 12.09 0.35
N ARG A 109 12.75 13.04 -0.31
CA ARG A 109 12.52 14.47 -0.10
C ARG A 109 11.11 14.89 -0.49
N ASN A 110 10.62 14.38 -1.62
CA ASN A 110 9.24 14.61 -2.04
C ASN A 110 8.26 14.04 -1.01
N ALA A 111 8.46 12.80 -0.57
CA ALA A 111 7.61 12.16 0.44
C ALA A 111 7.62 12.91 1.78
N HIS A 112 8.75 13.51 2.17
CA HIS A 112 8.83 14.33 3.38
C HIS A 112 7.96 15.59 3.29
N GLN A 113 7.99 16.27 2.15
CA GLN A 113 7.14 17.44 1.89
C GLN A 113 5.66 17.04 1.86
N GLU A 114 5.34 15.95 1.18
CA GLU A 114 3.98 15.44 1.03
C GLU A 114 3.41 14.94 2.37
N LEU A 115 4.20 14.26 3.20
CA LEU A 115 3.77 13.83 4.53
C LEU A 115 3.43 15.02 5.44
N LYS A 116 4.13 16.16 5.31
CA LYS A 116 3.82 17.39 6.06
C LYS A 116 2.52 18.06 5.59
N ALA A 117 2.15 17.87 4.34
CA ALA A 117 0.96 18.47 3.73
C ALA A 117 -0.25 17.54 3.71
N CYS A 118 -0.07 16.23 3.88
CA CYS A 118 -1.14 15.26 3.70
C CYS A 118 -2.14 15.28 4.86
N ASN A 119 -3.40 15.05 4.51
CA ASN A 119 -4.46 14.91 5.51
C ASN A 119 -4.64 13.45 5.93
N THR A 120 -4.27 12.51 5.06
CA THR A 120 -4.52 11.09 5.28
C THR A 120 -3.38 10.24 4.74
N LEU A 121 -2.92 9.32 5.58
CA LEU A 121 -1.92 8.30 5.27
C LEU A 121 -2.61 6.93 5.22
N PHE A 122 -2.58 6.27 4.07
CA PHE A 122 -3.03 4.90 3.91
C PHE A 122 -1.86 3.91 4.03
N ILE A 123 -2.01 2.91 4.89
CA ILE A 123 -1.02 1.85 5.12
C ILE A 123 -1.66 0.50 4.80
N THR A 124 -1.25 -0.11 3.69
CA THR A 124 -1.70 -1.44 3.27
C THR A 124 -0.67 -2.51 3.64
N MET A 125 -0.89 -3.22 4.74
CA MET A 125 0.01 -4.30 5.17
C MET A 125 -0.23 -5.58 4.34
N GLY A 126 0.85 -6.13 3.79
CA GLY A 126 0.82 -7.30 2.91
C GLY A 126 1.11 -8.61 3.64
N SER A 127 2.15 -8.65 4.47
CA SER A 127 2.57 -9.86 5.18
C SER A 127 3.30 -9.53 6.48
N ALA A 128 3.04 -10.30 7.54
CA ALA A 128 3.84 -10.32 8.76
C ALA A 128 5.10 -11.22 8.64
N TRP A 129 5.28 -11.94 7.53
CA TRP A 129 6.55 -12.62 7.24
C TRP A 129 7.60 -11.61 6.82
N VAL A 130 8.74 -11.66 7.50
CA VAL A 130 9.93 -10.85 7.17
C VAL A 130 11.07 -11.75 6.73
N TYR A 131 11.96 -11.15 5.95
CA TYR A 131 13.25 -11.72 5.57
C TYR A 131 14.33 -10.84 6.17
N GLU A 132 15.30 -11.46 6.84
CA GLU A 132 16.42 -10.78 7.45
C GLU A 132 17.70 -11.13 6.72
N TYR A 133 18.47 -10.10 6.34
CA TYR A 133 19.77 -10.24 5.72
C TYR A 133 20.87 -9.99 6.74
N GLU A 134 21.93 -10.79 6.69
CA GLU A 134 23.04 -10.72 7.65
C GLU A 134 23.64 -9.31 7.70
N ASN A 135 23.93 -8.81 8.92
CA ASN A 135 24.46 -7.47 9.19
C ASN A 135 23.58 -6.29 8.73
N PHE A 136 22.38 -6.54 8.21
CA PHE A 136 21.41 -5.50 7.83
C PHE A 136 20.12 -5.58 8.65
N GLY A 137 19.61 -6.78 8.91
CA GLY A 137 18.32 -7.01 9.56
C GLY A 137 17.17 -7.13 8.55
N ILE A 138 15.97 -6.69 8.94
CA ILE A 138 14.74 -6.87 8.13
C ILE A 138 14.82 -6.05 6.84
N VAL A 139 14.67 -6.73 5.69
CA VAL A 139 14.63 -6.11 4.37
C VAL A 139 13.20 -5.85 3.90
N ALA A 140 13.00 -4.75 3.17
CA ALA A 140 11.75 -4.46 2.49
C ALA A 140 11.61 -5.27 1.18
N ASN A 141 12.74 -5.58 0.53
CA ASN A 141 12.80 -6.36 -0.70
C ASN A 141 14.06 -7.23 -0.77
N CYS A 142 13.94 -8.47 -1.24
CA CYS A 142 15.06 -9.40 -1.36
C CYS A 142 15.83 -9.26 -2.69
N HIS A 143 15.37 -8.44 -3.64
CA HIS A 143 16.02 -8.15 -4.94
C HIS A 143 16.40 -9.39 -5.77
N LYS A 144 15.62 -10.48 -5.63
CA LYS A 144 15.88 -11.79 -6.24
C LYS A 144 17.21 -12.43 -5.82
N ILE A 145 17.83 -11.96 -4.74
CA ILE A 145 18.95 -12.62 -4.10
C ILE A 145 18.48 -13.99 -3.58
N PRO A 146 19.29 -15.06 -3.68
CA PRO A 146 18.87 -16.40 -3.27
C PRO A 146 18.35 -16.45 -1.82
N ASN A 147 17.17 -17.06 -1.62
CA ASN A 147 16.49 -17.14 -0.32
C ASN A 147 17.36 -17.71 0.81
N LYS A 148 18.34 -18.57 0.50
CA LYS A 148 19.29 -19.12 1.49
C LYS A 148 20.16 -18.08 2.20
N GLN A 149 20.24 -16.85 1.67
CA GLN A 149 20.96 -15.73 2.28
C GLN A 149 20.08 -14.95 3.27
N PHE A 150 18.81 -15.33 3.41
CA PHE A 150 17.87 -14.65 4.29
C PHE A 150 17.35 -15.61 5.35
N CYS A 151 17.22 -15.10 6.58
CA CYS A 151 16.45 -15.77 7.62
C CYS A 151 15.00 -15.30 7.52
N LYS A 152 14.07 -16.23 7.30
CA LYS A 152 12.64 -15.94 7.25
C LYS A 152 12.00 -16.21 8.60
N ARG A 153 11.22 -15.26 9.12
CA ARG A 153 10.42 -15.45 10.35
C ARG A 153 9.12 -14.67 10.34
N LEU A 154 8.19 -15.08 11.18
CA LEU A 154 6.93 -14.38 11.42
C LEU A 154 7.17 -13.30 12.49
N LEU A 155 6.71 -12.09 12.23
CA LEU A 155 6.69 -11.03 13.24
C LEU A 155 5.67 -11.34 14.33
N SER A 156 5.98 -10.97 15.56
CA SER A 156 5.00 -10.91 16.63
C SER A 156 4.19 -9.60 16.57
N VAL A 157 2.97 -9.61 17.13
CA VAL A 157 2.16 -8.39 17.29
C VAL A 157 2.94 -7.31 18.05
N LYS A 158 3.68 -7.68 19.10
CA LYS A 158 4.48 -6.75 19.91
C LYS A 158 5.54 -6.01 19.09
N GLU A 159 6.25 -6.71 18.19
CA GLU A 159 7.25 -6.08 17.31
C GLU A 159 6.60 -5.07 16.38
N ILE A 160 5.41 -5.38 15.84
CA ILE A 160 4.66 -4.47 14.98
C ILE A 160 4.29 -3.21 15.76
N LEU A 161 3.66 -3.35 16.93
CA LEU A 161 3.27 -2.20 17.77
C LEU A 161 4.48 -1.32 18.13
N SER A 162 5.57 -1.96 18.56
CA SER A 162 6.80 -1.24 18.93
C SER A 162 7.40 -0.43 17.78
N SER A 163 7.26 -0.92 16.54
CA SER A 163 7.74 -0.18 15.37
C SER A 163 6.94 1.11 15.11
N PHE A 164 5.63 1.09 15.34
CA PHE A 164 4.75 2.25 15.16
C PHE A 164 4.79 3.22 16.36
N ASP A 165 5.08 2.72 17.56
CA ASP A 165 5.28 3.54 18.76
C ASP A 165 6.35 4.63 18.56
N SER A 166 7.35 4.35 17.73
CA SER A 166 8.45 5.28 17.45
C SER A 166 8.01 6.50 16.62
N ILE A 167 6.92 6.40 15.86
CA ILE A 167 6.44 7.43 14.92
C ILE A 167 5.05 7.99 15.26
N LYS A 168 4.32 7.39 16.21
CA LYS A 168 2.94 7.78 16.54
C LYS A 168 2.75 9.26 16.88
N LYS A 169 3.74 9.89 17.54
CA LYS A 169 3.68 11.32 17.90
C LYS A 169 3.64 12.22 16.66
N GLU A 170 4.41 11.87 15.65
CA GLU A 170 4.56 12.62 14.41
C GLU A 170 3.36 12.42 13.46
N LEU A 171 2.63 11.32 13.64
CA LEU A 171 1.42 11.01 12.88
C LEU A 171 0.13 11.53 13.54
N LYS A 172 0.22 12.22 14.69
CA LYS A 172 -0.96 12.62 15.48
C LYS A 172 -1.89 13.60 14.74
N SER A 173 -1.38 14.40 13.81
CA SER A 173 -2.16 15.39 13.05
C SER A 173 -2.72 14.87 11.72
N ILE A 174 -2.47 13.60 11.38
CA ILE A 174 -2.83 13.00 10.10
C ILE A 174 -3.76 11.83 10.37
N ASN A 175 -4.82 11.66 9.58
CA ASN A 175 -5.65 10.46 9.68
C ASN A 175 -4.86 9.27 9.12
N VAL A 176 -4.68 8.20 9.90
CA VAL A 176 -3.99 6.99 9.44
C VAL A 176 -5.02 5.90 9.20
N VAL A 177 -5.09 5.42 7.96
CA VAL A 177 -6.00 4.34 7.59
C VAL A 177 -5.19 3.10 7.29
N PHE A 178 -5.33 2.10 8.14
CA PHE A 178 -4.76 0.79 7.90
C PHE A 178 -5.70 -0.05 7.04
N THR A 179 -5.12 -0.96 6.27
CA THR A 179 -5.84 -2.05 5.64
C THR A 179 -4.93 -3.25 5.47
N VAL A 180 -5.50 -4.44 5.43
CA VAL A 180 -4.77 -5.68 5.13
C VAL A 180 -4.99 -6.01 3.66
N SER A 181 -3.91 -6.30 2.95
CA SER A 181 -3.99 -6.74 1.56
C SER A 181 -4.76 -8.06 1.45
N PRO A 182 -5.82 -8.18 0.61
CA PRO A 182 -6.50 -9.45 0.37
C PRO A 182 -5.69 -10.42 -0.50
N VAL A 183 -4.59 -9.97 -1.12
CA VAL A 183 -3.74 -10.82 -1.94
C VAL A 183 -3.06 -11.87 -1.06
N ARG A 184 -3.28 -13.15 -1.39
CA ARG A 184 -2.76 -14.29 -0.63
C ARG A 184 -1.31 -14.60 -1.02
N HIS A 185 -0.44 -14.75 -0.03
CA HIS A 185 0.94 -15.20 -0.22
C HIS A 185 1.02 -16.73 -0.23
N ILE A 186 0.50 -17.36 -1.28
CA ILE A 186 0.33 -18.83 -1.33
C ILE A 186 1.62 -19.64 -1.47
N LYS A 187 2.74 -19.00 -1.84
CA LYS A 187 4.03 -19.68 -2.05
C LYS A 187 4.52 -20.43 -0.82
N ASP A 188 4.14 -19.95 0.35
CA ASP A 188 4.52 -20.51 1.65
C ASP A 188 3.43 -21.43 2.24
N GLY A 189 2.28 -21.54 1.57
CA GLY A 189 1.11 -22.27 2.05
C GLY A 189 0.01 -21.37 2.62
N LEU A 190 -1.23 -21.85 2.54
CA LEU A 190 -2.41 -21.12 2.99
C LEU A 190 -2.44 -20.94 4.51
N HIS A 191 -1.94 -21.91 5.28
CA HIS A 191 -1.82 -21.80 6.73
C HIS A 191 -0.89 -20.64 7.13
N GLU A 192 0.30 -20.58 6.54
CA GLU A 192 1.28 -19.51 6.78
C GLU A 192 0.75 -18.13 6.37
N ASN A 193 -0.03 -18.07 5.28
CA ASN A 193 -0.73 -16.85 4.90
C ASN A 193 -1.75 -16.45 5.97
N ASN A 194 -2.57 -17.38 6.48
CA ASN A 194 -3.56 -17.06 7.49
C ASN A 194 -2.92 -16.60 8.79
N LEU A 195 -1.86 -17.27 9.28
CA LEU A 195 -1.09 -16.82 10.45
C LEU A 195 -0.58 -15.38 10.26
N SER A 196 -0.03 -15.09 9.07
CA SER A 196 0.44 -13.76 8.71
C SER A 196 -0.68 -12.72 8.74
N LYS A 197 -1.81 -12.97 8.06
CA LYS A 197 -2.95 -12.02 8.00
C LYS A 197 -3.59 -11.81 9.37
N SER A 198 -3.76 -12.88 10.16
CA SER A 198 -4.26 -12.79 11.54
C SER A 198 -3.35 -11.96 12.43
N THR A 199 -2.03 -12.12 12.30
CA THR A 199 -1.06 -11.29 13.03
C THR A 199 -1.20 -9.81 12.68
N LEU A 200 -1.32 -9.49 11.38
CA LEU A 200 -1.52 -8.10 10.93
C LEU A 200 -2.83 -7.52 11.44
N GLN A 201 -3.93 -8.27 11.37
CA GLN A 201 -5.24 -7.83 11.86
C GLN A 201 -5.20 -7.54 13.37
N LEU A 202 -4.62 -8.43 14.17
CA LEU A 202 -4.48 -8.21 15.62
C LEU A 202 -3.63 -6.97 15.92
N ALA A 203 -2.53 -6.77 15.20
CA ALA A 203 -1.69 -5.58 15.38
C ALA A 203 -2.42 -4.30 14.98
N ILE A 204 -3.12 -4.29 13.84
CA ILE A 204 -3.90 -3.13 13.39
C ILE A 204 -5.02 -2.82 14.38
N ASN A 205 -5.75 -3.82 14.89
CA ASN A 205 -6.79 -3.60 15.90
C ASN A 205 -6.23 -2.87 17.12
N ASN A 206 -5.09 -3.34 17.65
CA ASN A 206 -4.42 -2.70 18.78
C ASN A 206 -3.98 -1.26 18.45
N LEU A 207 -3.46 -0.99 17.25
CA LEU A 207 -3.07 0.36 16.83
C LEU A 207 -4.28 1.29 16.75
N VAL A 208 -5.41 0.82 16.22
CA VAL A 208 -6.64 1.59 16.08
C VAL A 208 -7.26 1.89 17.45
N GLU A 209 -7.32 0.91 18.36
CA GLU A 209 -7.85 1.12 19.72
C GLU A 209 -7.05 2.11 20.56
N GLN A 210 -5.77 2.31 20.25
CA GLN A 210 -4.87 3.20 21.00
C GLN A 210 -4.84 4.64 20.46
N HIS A 211 -5.43 4.90 19.29
CA HIS A 211 -5.27 6.16 18.56
C HIS A 211 -6.56 6.59 17.85
N ASP A 212 -7.17 7.69 18.30
CA ASP A 212 -8.43 8.20 17.75
C ASP A 212 -8.36 8.58 16.25
N ASN A 213 -7.18 8.97 15.76
CA ASN A 213 -6.96 9.31 14.36
C ASN A 213 -6.59 8.10 13.48
N TYR A 214 -6.58 6.89 14.06
CA TYR A 214 -6.28 5.65 13.34
C TYR A 214 -7.58 4.90 13.05
N SER A 215 -7.67 4.32 11.86
CA SER A 215 -8.85 3.55 11.43
C SER A 215 -8.47 2.37 10.57
N TYR A 216 -9.41 1.44 10.37
CA TYR A 216 -9.22 0.25 9.54
C TYR A 216 -10.25 0.19 8.41
N PHE A 217 -9.77 0.10 7.17
CA PHE A 217 -10.60 -0.17 6.01
C PHE A 217 -10.59 -1.66 5.67
N GLN A 218 -11.77 -2.28 5.68
CA GLN A 218 -11.99 -3.74 5.64
C GLN A 218 -11.88 -4.35 4.23
N ALA A 219 -10.86 -3.97 3.46
CA ALA A 219 -10.65 -4.48 2.10
C ALA A 219 -10.34 -5.98 2.07
N TYR A 220 -9.68 -6.50 3.11
CA TYR A 220 -9.39 -7.92 3.25
C TYR A 220 -10.69 -8.72 3.32
N GLU A 221 -11.59 -8.34 4.23
CA GLU A 221 -12.85 -9.00 4.51
C GLU A 221 -13.80 -8.90 3.30
N ILE A 222 -13.83 -7.75 2.62
CA ILE A 222 -14.61 -7.60 1.38
C ILE A 222 -14.19 -8.66 0.35
N VAL A 223 -12.90 -8.82 0.09
CA VAL A 223 -12.44 -9.72 -0.98
C VAL A 223 -12.45 -11.19 -0.53
N ILE A 224 -12.07 -11.47 0.72
CA ILE A 224 -11.90 -12.83 1.22
C ILE A 224 -13.23 -13.45 1.65
N ASP A 225 -14.15 -12.69 2.25
CA ASP A 225 -15.38 -13.23 2.85
C ASP A 225 -16.62 -12.91 2.02
N GLU A 226 -16.78 -11.65 1.59
CA GLU A 226 -17.93 -11.24 0.78
C GLU A 226 -17.80 -11.67 -0.69
N LEU A 227 -16.62 -11.46 -1.29
CA LEU A 227 -16.30 -11.82 -2.68
C LEU A 227 -15.51 -13.14 -2.78
N ARG A 228 -15.83 -14.12 -1.93
CA ARG A 228 -15.08 -15.39 -1.79
C ARG A 228 -15.09 -16.33 -3.00
N ASP A 229 -15.96 -16.09 -3.99
CA ASP A 229 -16.06 -16.93 -5.20
C ASP A 229 -14.87 -16.68 -6.15
N TYR A 230 -14.30 -17.75 -6.73
CA TYR A 230 -13.16 -17.65 -7.64
C TYR A 230 -13.38 -16.78 -8.87
N ARG A 231 -14.63 -16.48 -9.26
CA ARG A 231 -14.96 -15.50 -10.31
C ARG A 231 -14.41 -14.10 -10.04
N PHE A 232 -14.10 -13.79 -8.78
CA PHE A 232 -13.53 -12.51 -8.34
C PHE A 232 -12.01 -12.52 -8.32
N TYR A 233 -11.36 -13.62 -8.71
CA TYR A 233 -9.91 -13.78 -8.78
C TYR A 233 -9.47 -13.95 -10.24
N LYS A 234 -8.28 -13.45 -10.56
CA LYS A 234 -7.62 -13.66 -11.85
C LYS A 234 -7.23 -15.14 -12.00
N ASN A 235 -6.68 -15.48 -13.16
CA ASN A 235 -6.24 -16.86 -13.48
C ASN A 235 -5.19 -17.42 -12.49
N ASP A 236 -4.48 -16.57 -11.76
CA ASP A 236 -3.56 -17.00 -10.70
C ASP A 236 -4.25 -17.39 -9.38
N LEU A 237 -5.58 -17.22 -9.29
CA LEU A 237 -6.43 -17.52 -8.14
C LEU A 237 -6.05 -16.76 -6.85
N VAL A 238 -5.27 -15.70 -6.98
CA VAL A 238 -4.67 -14.95 -5.86
C VAL A 238 -4.98 -13.47 -5.96
N HIS A 239 -4.88 -12.89 -7.15
CA HIS A 239 -5.13 -11.47 -7.35
C HIS A 239 -6.59 -11.22 -7.72
N PRO A 240 -7.24 -10.17 -7.19
CA PRO A 240 -8.61 -9.83 -7.53
C PRO A 240 -8.76 -9.39 -8.99
N THR A 241 -9.91 -9.67 -9.60
CA THR A 241 -10.30 -9.15 -10.91
C THR A 241 -10.63 -7.66 -10.84
N GLU A 242 -10.74 -7.00 -12.00
CA GLU A 242 -11.18 -5.60 -12.06
C GLU A 242 -12.58 -5.41 -11.46
N MET A 243 -13.49 -6.37 -11.64
CA MET A 243 -14.81 -6.36 -11.01
C MET A 243 -14.71 -6.32 -9.48
N ALA A 244 -13.85 -7.14 -8.88
CA ALA A 244 -13.64 -7.15 -7.43
C ALA A 244 -13.00 -5.83 -6.94
N ILE A 245 -12.01 -5.30 -7.68
CA ILE A 245 -11.41 -4.00 -7.39
C ILE A 245 -12.45 -2.87 -7.46
N ASN A 246 -13.33 -2.87 -8.47
CA ASN A 246 -14.39 -1.88 -8.61
C ASN A 246 -15.38 -1.95 -7.45
N TYR A 247 -15.67 -3.16 -6.96
CA TYR A 247 -16.50 -3.34 -5.78
C TYR A 247 -15.88 -2.73 -4.51
N VAL A 248 -14.59 -3.00 -4.27
CA VAL A 248 -13.83 -2.39 -3.16
C VAL A 248 -13.77 -0.86 -3.32
N TRP A 249 -13.57 -0.35 -4.54
CA TRP A 249 -13.62 1.09 -4.83
C TRP A 249 -14.96 1.72 -4.49
N GLY A 250 -16.07 1.04 -4.80
CA GLY A 250 -17.42 1.47 -4.39
C GLY A 250 -17.53 1.59 -2.87
N LYS A 251 -17.09 0.57 -2.12
CA LYS A 251 -17.06 0.59 -0.66
C LYS A 251 -16.16 1.68 -0.10
N PHE A 252 -15.00 1.91 -0.72
CA PHE A 252 -14.09 2.99 -0.36
C PHE A 252 -14.75 4.37 -0.56
N ALA A 253 -15.39 4.59 -1.70
CA ALA A 253 -16.11 5.82 -2.00
C ALA A 253 -17.28 6.05 -1.04
N GLU A 254 -18.08 5.02 -0.76
CA GLU A 254 -19.16 5.05 0.23
C GLU A 254 -18.64 5.43 1.62
N THR A 255 -17.46 4.95 1.99
CA THR A 255 -16.85 5.19 3.30
C THR A 255 -16.31 6.62 3.42
N TYR A 256 -15.54 7.09 2.45
CA TYR A 256 -14.71 8.31 2.58
C TYR A 256 -15.17 9.52 1.77
N PHE A 257 -16.01 9.37 0.76
CA PHE A 257 -16.38 10.50 -0.10
C PHE A 257 -17.68 11.14 0.36
N ASN A 258 -17.68 12.47 0.39
CA ASN A 258 -18.91 13.25 0.49
C ASN A 258 -19.62 13.34 -0.89
N GLN A 259 -20.81 13.91 -0.90
CA GLN A 259 -21.61 14.03 -2.12
C GLN A 259 -20.89 14.84 -3.22
N ALA A 260 -20.21 15.93 -2.84
CA ALA A 260 -19.47 16.76 -3.79
C ALA A 260 -18.35 15.97 -4.49
N THR A 261 -17.54 15.23 -3.72
CA THR A 261 -16.46 14.39 -4.24
C THR A 261 -17.01 13.28 -5.13
N THR A 262 -18.09 12.62 -4.70
CA THR A 262 -18.76 11.57 -5.49
C THR A 262 -19.27 12.11 -6.83
N ASN A 263 -19.87 13.30 -6.84
CA ASN A 263 -20.36 13.94 -8.06
C ASN A 263 -19.21 14.32 -9.00
N LEU A 264 -18.10 14.84 -8.47
CA LEU A 264 -16.93 15.19 -9.27
C LEU A 264 -16.27 13.96 -9.89
N ASN A 265 -16.11 12.86 -9.14
CA ASN A 265 -15.61 11.58 -9.68
C ASN A 265 -16.45 11.13 -10.89
N LYS A 266 -17.78 11.16 -10.78
CA LYS A 266 -18.67 10.80 -11.90
C LYS A 266 -18.45 11.66 -13.14
N GLN A 267 -18.19 12.95 -12.97
CA GLN A 267 -17.89 13.84 -14.10
C GLN A 267 -16.54 13.50 -14.74
N ILE A 268 -15.51 13.27 -13.93
CA ILE A 268 -14.16 12.88 -14.40
C ILE A 268 -14.21 11.55 -15.15
N GLU A 269 -14.92 10.55 -14.60
CA GLU A 269 -15.11 9.24 -15.24
C GLU A 269 -15.79 9.39 -16.60
N LYS A 270 -16.88 10.18 -16.68
CA LYS A 270 -17.58 10.45 -17.95
C LYS A 270 -16.65 11.07 -19.00
N ILE A 271 -15.85 12.07 -18.62
CA ILE A 271 -14.90 12.73 -19.54
C ILE A 271 -13.84 11.73 -20.01
N ARG A 272 -13.29 10.94 -19.09
CA ARG A 272 -12.27 9.94 -19.42
C ARG A 272 -12.80 8.87 -20.38
N ASP A 273 -14.02 8.41 -20.18
CA ASP A 273 -14.64 7.41 -21.06
C ASP A 273 -14.90 7.99 -22.47
N GLN A 274 -15.34 9.24 -22.57
CA GLN A 274 -15.49 9.95 -23.84
C GLN A 274 -14.14 10.10 -24.58
N LEU A 275 -13.08 10.48 -23.87
CA LEU A 275 -11.74 10.60 -24.45
C LEU A 275 -11.19 9.25 -24.92
N ARG A 276 -11.42 8.18 -24.15
CA ARG A 276 -11.02 6.82 -24.54
C ARG A 276 -11.74 6.37 -25.80
N LEU A 277 -13.05 6.61 -25.90
CA LEU A 277 -13.82 6.28 -27.10
C LEU A 277 -13.32 7.04 -28.32
N PHE A 278 -12.99 8.33 -28.16
CA PHE A 278 -12.43 9.14 -29.23
C PHE A 278 -11.09 8.60 -29.73
N LEU A 279 -10.18 8.19 -28.84
CA LEU A 279 -8.89 7.59 -29.22
C LEU A 279 -9.05 6.26 -29.95
N VAL A 280 -9.97 5.39 -29.51
CA VAL A 280 -10.27 4.12 -30.20
C VAL A 280 -10.82 4.37 -31.60
N VAL A 281 -11.67 5.39 -31.78
CA VAL A 281 -12.17 5.77 -33.11
C VAL A 281 -11.04 6.28 -34.00
N LEU A 282 -10.04 6.98 -33.46
CA LEU A 282 -8.88 7.40 -34.25
C LEU A 282 -7.99 6.20 -34.64
N GLU A 283 -7.77 5.22 -33.77
CA GLU A 283 -6.95 4.03 -34.07
C GLU A 283 -7.61 3.07 -35.08
N VAL A 284 -8.94 3.06 -35.19
CA VAL A 284 -9.66 2.20 -36.17
C VAL A 284 -9.74 2.85 -37.57
N ASN A 285 -9.48 4.16 -37.67
CA ASN A 285 -9.53 4.91 -38.92
C ASN A 285 -8.15 5.15 -39.58
N TYR A 286 -7.11 4.45 -39.11
CA TYR A 286 -5.79 4.35 -39.73
C TYR A 286 -5.39 2.87 -39.87
#